data_AF-A0A080ZAF3-F1
#
_entry.id   AF-A0A080ZAF3-F1
#
_cell.length_a   1.000
_cell.length_b   1.000
_cell.length_c   1.000
_cell.angle_alpha   90.00
_cell.angle_beta   90.00
_cell.angle_gamma   90.00
#
_symmetry.space_group_name_H-M   'P 1'
#
loop_
_entity.id
_entity.type
_entity.pdbx_description
1 polymer ?
#
loop_
_entity_poly.entity_id
_entity_poly.type
_entity_poly.pdbx_seq_one_letter_code
_entity_poly.pdbx_strand_id
1 'polypeptide(L)'
;MPTTKANGNVVELDEVPVEFDLTRGDLDRLQAEEWDVYMEQEAGRVLHDASPLYDGPSGPTRAALAYAEDTLAIFYFFLPKELWRRIAMETNKYRRDSIDTVAQQMRSRALQRRETVPSTSVLTVEEYQTKLARKSAIQPHEIGSGATAGEFESSLDNAC
;
A
#
# COMPACT_ATOMS: atom_id res chain seq x y z
N MET A 1 -29.04 32.14 15.51
CA MET A 1 -28.58 31.21 14.46
C MET A 1 -27.06 31.07 14.57
N PRO A 2 -26.53 30.03 15.23
CA PRO A 2 -25.09 29.77 15.20
C PRO A 2 -24.76 28.84 14.03
N THR A 3 -23.84 29.30 13.18
CA THR A 3 -23.27 28.56 12.05
C THR A 3 -22.19 27.58 12.55
N THR A 4 -22.43 26.28 12.41
CA THR A 4 -21.42 25.25 12.68
C THR A 4 -20.50 25.10 11.46
N LYS A 5 -19.23 25.49 11.62
CA LYS A 5 -18.17 25.12 10.67
C LYS A 5 -17.84 23.64 10.88
N ALA A 6 -17.97 22.84 9.82
CA ALA A 6 -17.48 21.47 9.79
C ALA A 6 -15.94 21.50 9.75
N ASN A 7 -15.29 21.06 10.83
CA ASN A 7 -13.85 20.86 10.84
C ASN A 7 -13.57 19.43 10.35
N GLY A 8 -12.91 19.32 9.20
CA GLY A 8 -12.48 18.05 8.63
C GLY A 8 -11.42 17.43 9.52
N ASN A 9 -11.75 16.30 10.13
CA ASN A 9 -10.80 15.54 10.93
C ASN A 9 -9.98 14.67 9.99
N VAL A 10 -8.79 15.15 9.63
CA VAL A 10 -7.75 14.35 9.00
C VAL A 10 -7.32 13.33 10.05
N VAL A 11 -7.58 12.05 9.78
CA VAL A 11 -7.15 10.95 10.65
C VAL A 11 -5.70 10.69 10.30
N GLU A 12 -4.79 11.31 11.05
CA GLU A 12 -3.36 11.02 11.03
C GLU A 12 -3.20 9.56 11.48
N LEU A 13 -2.73 8.71 10.56
CA LEU A 13 -2.40 7.33 10.85
C LEU A 13 -1.05 7.35 11.58
N ASP A 14 -1.10 7.41 12.91
CA ASP A 14 0.09 7.19 13.73
C ASP A 14 0.66 5.81 13.39
N GLU A 15 1.86 5.81 12.84
CA GLU A 15 2.67 4.61 12.62
C GLU A 15 2.86 3.92 13.96
N VAL A 16 2.25 2.75 14.14
CA VAL A 16 2.53 1.90 15.29
C VAL A 16 4.02 1.52 15.18
N PRO A 17 4.87 1.89 16.15
CA PRO A 17 6.27 1.56 16.07
C PRO A 17 6.40 0.04 16.06
N VAL A 18 7.00 -0.49 15.00
CA VAL A 18 7.37 -1.89 14.91
C VAL A 18 8.39 -2.14 16.01
N GLU A 19 7.96 -2.78 17.09
CA GLU A 19 8.87 -3.19 18.17
C GLU A 19 9.70 -4.36 17.64
N PHE A 20 10.96 -4.09 17.35
CA PHE A 20 11.93 -5.13 17.03
C PHE A 20 12.38 -5.76 18.34
N ASP A 21 12.17 -7.07 18.51
CA ASP A 21 12.61 -7.88 19.66
C ASP A 21 14.15 -8.04 19.76
N LEU A 22 14.91 -7.04 19.30
CA LEU A 22 16.37 -7.04 19.31
C LEU A 22 16.87 -6.04 20.34
N THR A 23 17.54 -6.54 21.37
CA THR A 23 18.20 -5.68 22.34
C THR A 23 19.43 -5.03 21.72
N ARG A 24 19.94 -3.97 22.34
CA ARG A 24 21.18 -3.31 21.88
C ARG A 24 22.37 -4.28 21.83
N GLY A 25 22.43 -5.23 22.76
CA GLY A 25 23.46 -6.28 22.73
C GLY A 25 23.29 -7.26 21.58
N ASP A 26 22.04 -7.55 21.17
CA ASP A 26 21.77 -8.37 19.98
C ASP A 26 22.17 -7.65 18.70
N LEU A 27 21.95 -6.32 18.63
CA LEU A 27 22.41 -5.49 17.52
C LEU A 27 23.94 -5.43 17.42
N ASP A 28 24.64 -5.30 18.56
CA ASP A 28 26.11 -5.29 18.60
C ASP A 28 26.68 -6.65 18.17
N ARG A 29 26.06 -7.76 18.59
CA ARG A 29 26.44 -9.11 18.15
C ARG A 29 26.18 -9.32 16.66
N LEU A 30 25.00 -8.92 16.18
CA LEU A 30 24.67 -8.93 14.76
C LEU A 30 25.77 -8.22 13.98
N GLN A 31 26.09 -6.96 14.35
CA GLN A 31 27.13 -6.14 13.74
C GLN A 31 28.51 -6.80 13.73
N ALA A 32 28.89 -7.52 14.78
CA ALA A 32 30.22 -8.10 14.91
C ALA A 32 30.37 -9.47 14.22
N GLU A 33 29.31 -10.28 14.18
CA GLU A 33 29.42 -11.71 13.85
C GLU A 33 28.54 -12.15 12.66
N GLU A 34 27.46 -11.42 12.36
CA GLU A 34 26.40 -11.91 11.46
C GLU A 34 26.25 -11.09 10.17
N TRP A 35 26.73 -9.85 10.12
CA TRP A 35 26.83 -9.14 8.86
C TRP A 35 28.05 -9.63 8.09
N ASP A 36 27.82 -10.28 6.96
CA ASP A 36 28.85 -10.46 5.94
C ASP A 36 29.36 -9.07 5.54
N VAL A 37 30.57 -8.74 5.98
CA VAL A 37 31.22 -7.49 5.60
C VAL A 37 31.33 -7.48 4.09
N TYR A 38 30.77 -6.45 3.45
CA TYR A 38 30.91 -6.27 2.01
C TYR A 38 32.41 -6.13 1.67
N MET A 39 33.01 -7.21 1.20
CA MET A 39 34.41 -7.26 0.81
C MET A 39 34.56 -6.58 -0.54
N GLU A 40 34.72 -5.25 -0.52
CA GLU A 40 34.83 -4.41 -1.73
C GLU A 40 35.93 -4.90 -2.69
N GLN A 41 37.02 -5.47 -2.16
CA GLN A 41 38.11 -6.03 -2.96
C GLN A 41 37.77 -7.35 -3.67
N GLU A 42 36.78 -8.09 -3.17
CA GLU A 42 36.36 -9.40 -3.71
C GLU A 42 35.09 -9.27 -4.55
N ALA A 43 34.25 -8.27 -4.28
CA ALA A 43 33.03 -7.98 -5.04
C ALA A 43 33.31 -7.61 -6.51
N GLY A 44 34.49 -7.06 -6.80
CA GLY A 44 34.96 -6.78 -8.16
C GLY A 44 35.66 -7.96 -8.86
N ARG A 45 35.91 -9.07 -8.15
CA ARG A 45 36.54 -10.26 -8.72
C ARG A 45 35.50 -11.04 -9.52
N VAL A 46 35.50 -10.81 -10.83
CA VAL A 46 34.73 -11.60 -11.79
C VAL A 46 35.25 -13.05 -11.74
N LEU A 47 34.58 -13.91 -10.96
CA LEU A 47 34.95 -15.32 -10.72
C LEU A 47 34.73 -16.23 -11.94
N HIS A 48 34.01 -15.74 -12.96
CA HIS A 48 33.67 -16.48 -14.16
C HIS A 48 33.90 -15.62 -15.40
N ASP A 49 34.50 -16.19 -16.44
CA ASP A 49 34.53 -15.59 -17.76
C ASP A 49 33.10 -15.21 -18.16
N ALA A 50 32.87 -13.93 -18.46
CA ALA A 50 31.54 -13.43 -18.71
C ALA A 50 30.96 -14.20 -19.91
N SER A 51 29.80 -14.84 -19.72
CA SER A 51 29.03 -15.39 -20.84
C SER A 51 28.91 -14.30 -21.92
N PRO A 52 29.05 -14.63 -23.22
CA PRO A 52 29.05 -13.62 -24.28
C PRO A 52 27.84 -12.71 -24.10
N LEU A 53 28.11 -11.41 -23.90
CA LEU A 53 27.07 -10.41 -23.71
C LEU A 53 26.18 -10.38 -24.95
N TYR A 54 24.89 -10.16 -24.75
CA TYR A 54 23.95 -9.95 -25.84
C TYR A 54 24.41 -8.76 -26.70
N ASP A 55 24.70 -9.01 -27.98
CA ASP A 55 25.18 -8.02 -28.96
C ASP A 55 24.05 -7.49 -29.86
N GLY A 56 22.81 -7.92 -29.61
CA GLY A 56 21.66 -7.57 -30.43
C GLY A 56 21.11 -6.17 -30.16
N PRO A 57 20.11 -5.76 -30.98
CA PRO A 57 19.46 -4.46 -30.83
C PRO A 57 18.91 -4.26 -29.43
N SER A 58 19.37 -3.21 -28.77
CA SER A 58 18.93 -2.83 -27.43
C SER A 58 18.04 -1.60 -27.51
N GLY A 59 16.88 -1.63 -26.88
CA GLY A 59 15.96 -0.51 -26.85
C GLY A 59 14.54 -0.90 -26.48
N PRO A 60 13.67 0.10 -26.27
CA PRO A 60 12.25 -0.15 -25.99
C PRO A 60 11.60 -0.82 -27.20
N THR A 61 10.73 -1.80 -26.93
CA THR A 61 9.88 -2.41 -27.96
C THR A 61 9.02 -1.33 -28.61
N ARG A 62 8.68 -1.49 -29.90
CA ARG A 62 7.81 -0.54 -30.63
C ARG A 62 6.50 -0.22 -29.89
N ALA A 63 5.95 -1.18 -29.15
CA ALA A 63 4.77 -0.99 -28.31
C ALA A 63 5.03 -0.04 -27.12
N ALA A 64 6.16 -0.19 -26.41
CA ALA A 64 6.53 0.71 -25.32
C ALA A 64 6.87 2.11 -25.86
N LEU A 65 7.52 2.19 -27.03
CA LEU A 65 7.86 3.46 -27.67
C LEU A 65 6.60 4.27 -28.03
N ALA A 66 5.49 3.62 -28.39
CA ALA A 66 4.22 4.29 -28.70
C ALA A 66 3.61 5.03 -27.49
N TYR A 67 3.95 4.63 -26.26
CA TYR A 67 3.51 5.27 -25.03
C TYR A 67 4.59 6.15 -24.39
N ALA A 68 5.77 6.28 -25.01
CA ALA A 68 6.92 6.96 -24.38
C ALA A 68 6.71 8.47 -24.19
N GLU A 69 5.83 9.10 -24.96
CA GLU A 69 5.51 10.52 -24.85
C GLU A 69 4.60 10.84 -23.66
N ASP A 70 3.82 9.85 -23.18
CA ASP A 70 2.96 9.99 -22.01
C ASP A 70 3.51 9.15 -20.85
N THR A 71 4.07 9.84 -19.85
CA THR A 71 4.69 9.23 -18.66
C THR A 71 3.71 8.35 -17.89
N LEU A 72 2.42 8.67 -17.90
CA LEU A 72 1.39 7.88 -17.23
C LEU A 72 1.02 6.64 -18.05
N ALA A 73 0.92 6.77 -19.37
CA ALA A 73 0.63 5.65 -20.25
C ALA A 73 1.76 4.60 -20.25
N ILE A 74 3.03 5.02 -20.26
CA ILE A 74 4.15 4.07 -20.17
C ILE A 74 4.21 3.37 -18.81
N PHE A 75 3.78 4.04 -17.73
CA PHE A 75 3.65 3.40 -16.42
C PHE A 75 2.59 2.28 -16.44
N TYR A 76 1.42 2.55 -17.03
CA TYR A 76 0.36 1.54 -17.16
C TYR A 76 0.69 0.43 -18.17
N PHE A 77 1.55 0.67 -19.15
CA PHE A 77 2.03 -0.36 -20.08
C PHE A 77 2.67 -1.55 -19.35
N PHE A 78 3.38 -1.29 -18.25
CA PHE A 78 4.02 -2.33 -17.44
C PHE A 78 3.10 -2.95 -16.38
N LEU A 79 1.89 -2.42 -16.19
CA LEU A 79 0.96 -2.86 -15.15
C LEU A 79 -0.28 -3.51 -15.77
N PRO A 80 -0.33 -4.85 -15.85
CA PRO A 80 -1.46 -5.55 -16.45
C PRO A 80 -2.77 -5.21 -15.73
N LYS A 81 -3.87 -5.07 -16.50
CA LYS A 81 -5.22 -4.87 -15.93
C LYS A 81 -5.60 -5.94 -14.90
N GLU A 82 -5.07 -7.16 -15.04
CA GLU A 82 -5.28 -8.27 -14.11
C GLU A 82 -4.66 -8.03 -12.73
N LEU A 83 -3.53 -7.33 -12.65
CA LEU A 83 -2.90 -6.97 -11.37
C LEU A 83 -3.86 -6.14 -10.52
N TRP A 84 -4.42 -5.09 -11.10
CA TRP A 84 -5.37 -4.20 -10.43
C TRP A 84 -6.64 -4.93 -9.97
N ARG A 85 -7.15 -5.86 -10.78
CA ARG A 85 -8.28 -6.71 -10.39
C ARG A 85 -7.96 -7.56 -9.16
N ARG A 86 -6.78 -8.18 -9.14
CA ARG A 86 -6.33 -9.01 -8.01
C ARG A 86 -6.12 -8.20 -6.74
N ILE A 87 -5.52 -7.01 -6.85
CA ILE A 87 -5.36 -6.10 -5.71
C ILE A 87 -6.74 -5.75 -5.14
N ALA A 88 -7.68 -5.29 -5.98
CA ALA A 88 -9.03 -4.95 -5.51
C ALA A 88 -9.73 -6.13 -4.83
N MET A 89 -9.63 -7.32 -5.41
CA MET A 89 -10.20 -8.55 -4.85
C MET A 89 -9.60 -8.87 -3.49
N GLU A 90 -8.27 -8.90 -3.37
CA GLU A 90 -7.58 -9.28 -2.13
C GLU A 90 -7.78 -8.21 -1.05
N THR A 91 -7.72 -6.92 -1.40
CA THR A 91 -8.00 -5.83 -0.46
C THR A 91 -9.44 -5.92 0.07
N ASN A 92 -10.43 -6.17 -0.79
CA ASN A 92 -11.82 -6.34 -0.35
C ASN A 92 -12.02 -7.61 0.48
N LYS A 93 -11.29 -8.69 0.18
CA LYS A 93 -11.29 -9.91 0.99
C LYS A 93 -10.74 -9.61 2.39
N TYR A 94 -9.52 -9.07 2.47
CA TYR A 94 -8.90 -8.66 3.73
C TYR A 94 -9.80 -7.71 4.53
N ARG A 95 -10.42 -6.73 3.88
CA ARG A 95 -11.36 -5.79 4.52
C ARG A 95 -12.53 -6.51 5.19
N ARG A 96 -13.08 -7.55 4.57
CA ARG A 96 -14.18 -8.35 5.14
C ARG A 96 -13.69 -9.23 6.29
N ASP A 97 -12.56 -9.91 6.08
CA ASP A 97 -11.97 -10.83 7.05
C ASP A 97 -11.53 -10.09 8.33
N SER A 98 -11.13 -8.82 8.22
CA SER A 98 -10.70 -7.97 9.34
C SER A 98 -11.82 -7.24 10.08
N ILE A 99 -13.09 -7.37 9.67
CA ILE A 99 -14.19 -6.60 10.29
C ILE A 99 -14.29 -6.85 11.80
N ASP A 100 -14.17 -8.11 12.23
CA ASP A 100 -14.32 -8.46 13.64
C ASP A 100 -13.18 -7.90 14.50
N THR A 101 -11.94 -8.09 14.05
CA THR A 101 -10.75 -7.60 14.77
C THR A 101 -10.76 -6.07 14.87
N VAL A 102 -11.12 -5.38 13.78
CA VAL A 102 -11.23 -3.91 13.76
C VAL A 102 -12.39 -3.44 14.65
N ALA A 103 -13.53 -4.12 14.65
CA ALA A 103 -14.66 -3.76 15.52
C ALA A 103 -14.32 -3.88 17.01
N GLN A 104 -13.62 -4.95 17.40
CA GLN A 104 -13.14 -5.14 18.77
C GLN A 104 -12.14 -4.05 19.18
N GLN A 105 -11.17 -3.73 18.31
CA GLN A 105 -10.20 -2.65 18.55
C GLN A 105 -10.87 -1.28 18.62
N MET A 106 -11.87 -1.00 17.80
CA MET A 106 -12.64 0.25 17.87
C MET A 106 -13.38 0.37 19.21
N ARG A 107 -13.97 -0.72 19.68
CA ARG A 107 -14.64 -0.74 20.99
C ARG A 107 -13.65 -0.57 22.15
N SER A 108 -12.52 -1.25 22.14
CA SER A 108 -11.52 -1.13 23.22
C SER A 108 -10.99 0.31 23.31
N ARG A 109 -10.67 0.94 22.17
CA ARG A 109 -10.26 2.34 22.10
C ARG A 109 -11.36 3.30 22.59
N ALA A 110 -12.62 3.02 22.25
CA ALA A 110 -13.74 3.84 22.72
C ALA A 110 -13.94 3.73 24.23
N LEU A 111 -13.72 2.55 24.82
CA LEU A 111 -13.75 2.36 26.28
C LEU A 111 -12.62 3.13 26.98
N GLN A 112 -11.39 3.04 26.48
CA GLN A 112 -10.25 3.81 26.99
C GLN A 112 -10.52 5.32 26.94
N ARG A 113 -11.11 5.82 25.84
CA ARG A 113 -11.50 7.23 25.73
C ARG A 113 -12.62 7.63 26.69
N ARG A 114 -13.47 6.70 27.10
CA ARG A 114 -14.54 6.98 28.06
C ARG A 114 -14.00 7.19 29.48
N GLU A 115 -12.88 6.59 29.81
CA GLU A 115 -12.19 6.80 31.10
C GLU A 115 -11.73 8.26 31.24
N THR A 116 -11.24 8.87 30.16
CA THR A 116 -10.79 10.28 30.16
C THR A 116 -11.92 11.26 29.81
N VAL A 117 -12.86 10.85 28.97
CA VAL A 117 -14.00 11.67 28.51
C VAL A 117 -15.30 10.89 28.70
N PRO A 118 -15.99 11.04 29.86
CA PRO A 118 -17.18 10.25 30.21
C PRO A 118 -18.36 10.38 29.23
N SER A 119 -18.41 11.46 28.44
CA SER A 119 -19.43 11.68 27.40
C SER A 119 -19.21 10.87 26.11
N THR A 120 -18.11 10.12 26.01
CA THR A 120 -17.82 9.30 24.83
C THR A 120 -18.83 8.15 24.71
N SER A 121 -19.58 8.13 23.60
CA SER A 121 -20.50 7.04 23.27
C SER A 121 -19.72 5.80 22.84
N VAL A 122 -19.94 4.66 23.52
CA VAL A 122 -19.34 3.37 23.17
C VAL A 122 -20.43 2.49 22.57
N LEU A 123 -20.30 2.18 21.28
CA LEU A 123 -21.19 1.26 20.57
C LEU A 123 -20.87 -0.21 20.92
N THR A 124 -21.81 -1.10 20.63
CA THR A 124 -21.55 -2.55 20.73
C THR A 124 -20.65 -3.02 19.60
N VAL A 125 -20.10 -4.25 19.71
CA VAL A 125 -19.22 -4.78 18.65
C VAL A 125 -20.02 -4.97 17.36
N GLU A 126 -21.26 -5.45 17.46
CA GLU A 126 -22.17 -5.71 16.33
C GLU A 126 -22.52 -4.42 15.58
N GLU A 127 -22.70 -3.31 16.30
CA GLU A 127 -22.92 -1.99 15.70
C GLU A 127 -21.68 -1.51 14.93
N TYR A 128 -20.48 -1.70 15.49
CA TYR A 128 -19.23 -1.42 14.77
C TYR A 128 -19.05 -2.32 13.55
N GLN A 129 -19.32 -3.63 13.65
CA GLN A 129 -19.26 -4.57 12.53
C GLN A 129 -20.22 -4.14 11.41
N THR A 130 -21.48 -3.82 11.76
CA THR A 130 -22.49 -3.34 10.80
C THR A 130 -22.03 -2.06 10.10
N LYS A 131 -21.44 -1.13 10.85
CA LYS A 131 -20.90 0.12 10.30
C LYS A 131 -19.73 -0.13 9.34
N LEU A 132 -18.85 -1.08 9.64
CA LEU A 132 -17.71 -1.44 8.80
C LEU A 132 -18.15 -2.22 7.54
N ALA A 133 -19.17 -3.06 7.66
CA ALA A 133 -19.70 -3.86 6.56
C ALA A 133 -20.42 -3.01 5.49
N ARG A 134 -21.00 -1.86 5.87
CA ARG A 134 -21.69 -0.94 4.95
C ARG A 134 -20.80 -0.29 3.90
N LYS A 135 -19.47 -0.37 4.02
CA LYS A 135 -18.54 0.21 3.05
C LYS A 135 -18.59 -0.58 1.73
N SER A 136 -18.70 0.14 0.61
CA SER A 136 -18.65 -0.42 -0.74
C SER A 136 -17.33 -1.15 -0.99
N ALA A 137 -17.37 -2.13 -1.89
CA ALA A 137 -16.18 -2.82 -2.35
C ALA A 137 -15.37 -1.89 -3.27
N ILE A 138 -14.05 -1.85 -3.04
CA ILE A 138 -13.10 -1.12 -3.88
C ILE A 138 -13.12 -1.75 -5.27
N GLN A 139 -13.36 -0.96 -6.30
CA GLN A 139 -13.30 -1.41 -7.68
C GLN A 139 -11.87 -1.32 -8.22
N PRO A 140 -11.49 -2.16 -9.20
CA PRO A 140 -10.14 -2.13 -9.79
C PRO A 140 -9.72 -0.76 -10.34
N HIS A 141 -10.67 0.02 -10.87
CA HIS A 141 -10.42 1.36 -11.42
C HIS A 141 -10.29 2.45 -10.35
N GLU A 142 -10.79 2.23 -9.13
CA GLU A 142 -10.64 3.18 -8.00
C GLU A 142 -9.21 3.19 -7.44
N ILE A 143 -8.45 2.11 -7.65
CA ILE A 143 -7.06 2.00 -7.19
C ILE A 143 -6.14 2.96 -7.96
N GLY A 144 -6.37 3.13 -9.27
CA GLY A 144 -5.58 4.01 -10.12
C GLY A 144 -6.09 5.46 -10.21
N SER A 145 -7.38 5.69 -9.93
CA SER A 145 -8.03 7.02 -10.03
C SER A 145 -8.04 7.81 -8.73
N GLY A 146 -7.63 7.22 -7.61
CA GLY A 146 -7.54 7.90 -6.31
C GLY A 146 -6.56 9.10 -6.26
N ALA A 147 -5.79 9.33 -7.34
CA ALA A 147 -4.85 10.46 -7.43
C ALA A 147 -5.43 11.71 -8.12
N THR A 148 -6.42 11.63 -9.01
CA THR A 148 -7.10 12.81 -9.58
C THR A 148 -8.44 12.40 -10.19
N ALA A 149 -9.52 13.00 -9.70
CA ALA A 149 -10.85 12.83 -10.25
C ALA A 149 -10.96 13.57 -11.59
N GLY A 150 -11.41 12.84 -12.62
CA GLY A 150 -11.92 13.39 -13.87
C GLY A 150 -10.88 13.51 -14.97
N GLU A 151 -10.87 12.56 -15.92
CA GLU A 151 -10.76 12.79 -17.38
C GLU A 151 -10.25 11.58 -18.19
N PHE A 152 -9.89 10.45 -17.58
CA PHE A 152 -9.29 9.32 -18.33
C PHE A 152 -10.24 8.18 -18.75
N GLU A 153 -11.57 8.34 -18.63
CA GLU A 153 -12.53 7.27 -18.95
C GLU A 153 -13.06 7.27 -20.41
N SER A 154 -12.57 8.11 -21.33
CA SER A 154 -13.04 8.08 -22.73
C SER A 154 -12.03 7.59 -23.77
N SER A 155 -10.74 7.43 -23.42
CA SER A 155 -9.70 7.22 -24.44
C SER A 155 -9.26 5.76 -24.64
N LEU A 156 -9.63 4.83 -23.75
CA LEU A 156 -9.09 3.47 -23.78
C LEU A 156 -10.05 2.38 -24.28
N ASP A 157 -11.30 2.75 -24.62
CA ASP A 157 -12.26 1.84 -25.24
C ASP A 157 -12.17 1.81 -26.78
N ASN A 158 -11.31 2.65 -27.39
CA ASN A 158 -11.22 2.78 -28.86
C ASN A 158 -9.88 2.35 -29.47
N ALA A 159 -9.09 1.57 -28.74
CA ALA A 159 -7.86 0.97 -29.25
C ALA A 159 -7.82 -0.54 -28.92
N CYS A 160 -8.54 -1.30 -29.75
CA CYS A 160 -8.66 -2.77 -29.81
C CYS A 160 -9.45 -3.48 -28.68
#